data_AF-A0A4Q2X3L3-F1
#
_entry.id   AF-A0A4Q2X3L3-F1
#
_cell.length_a   1.000
_cell.length_b   1.000
_cell.length_c   1.000
_cell.angle_alpha   90.00
_cell.angle_beta   90.00
_cell.angle_gamma   90.00
#
_symmetry.space_group_name_H-M   'P 1'
#
loop_
_entity.id
_entity.type
_entity.pdbx_description
1 polymer ?
#
loop_
_entity_poly.entity_id
_entity_poly.type
_entity_poly.pdbx_seq_one_letter_code
_entity_poly.pdbx_strand_id
1 'polypeptide(L)' 'MVNVQIDGVWHQFPKGTRMIEACRQAQITVPHYCYHPKLSSPGNCRMC' A
#
# COMPACT_ATOMS: atom_id res chain seq x y z
N MET A 1 8.07 -11.47 -7.89
CA MET A 1 7.59 -10.11 -8.22
C MET A 1 6.18 -10.22 -8.80
N VAL A 2 5.35 -9.21 -8.62
CA VAL A 2 4.02 -9.08 -9.22
C VAL A 2 3.91 -7.70 -9.88
N ASN A 3 3.23 -7.64 -11.03
CA ASN A 3 2.93 -6.38 -11.71
C ASN A 3 1.69 -5.76 -11.10
N VAL A 4 1.78 -4.50 -10.68
CA VAL A 4 0.65 -3.72 -10.13
C VAL A 4 0.60 -2.40 -10.89
N GLN A 5 -0.58 -2.02 -11.35
CA GLN A 5 -0.81 -0.72 -11.98
C GLN A 5 -1.30 0.27 -10.92
N ILE A 6 -0.64 1.42 -10.79
CA ILE A 6 -1.01 2.51 -9.88
C ILE A 6 -1.10 3.78 -10.72
N ASP A 7 -2.27 4.42 -10.74
CA ASP A 7 -2.55 5.63 -11.53
C ASP A 7 -2.12 5.52 -13.01
N GLY A 8 -2.33 4.35 -13.61
CA GLY A 8 -1.99 4.05 -15.00
C GLY A 8 -0.53 3.62 -15.24
N VAL A 9 0.35 3.78 -14.25
CA VAL A 9 1.77 3.40 -14.33
C VAL A 9 1.99 1.99 -13.79
N TRP A 10 2.73 1.17 -14.52
CA TRP A 10 3.07 -0.20 -14.08
C TRP A 10 4.30 -0.22 -13.18
N HIS A 11 4.18 -0.91 -12.04
CA HIS A 11 5.24 -1.10 -11.06
C HIS A 11 5.41 -2.60 -10.74
N GLN A 12 6.62 -2.98 -10.31
CA GLN A 12 6.90 -4.33 -9.81
C GLN A 12 7.14 -4.32 -8.30
N PHE A 13 6.45 -5.21 -7.60
CA PHE A 13 6.60 -5.39 -6.16
C PHE A 13 6.83 -6.86 -5.78
N PRO A 14 7.49 -7.15 -4.65
CA PRO A 14 7.53 -8.49 -4.08
C PRO A 14 6.11 -9.00 -3.78
N LYS A 15 5.89 -10.32 -3.95
CA LYS A 15 4.61 -10.93 -3.56
C LYS A 15 4.45 -10.79 -2.03
N GLY A 16 3.28 -10.36 -1.59
CA GLY A 16 3.00 -10.10 -0.18
C GLY A 16 3.20 -8.65 0.27
N THR A 17 3.69 -7.77 -0.61
CA THR A 17 3.69 -6.32 -0.36
C THR A 17 2.26 -5.83 -0.16
N ARG A 18 2.01 -5.05 0.91
CA ARG A 18 0.68 -4.49 1.15
C ARG A 18 0.39 -3.33 0.19
N MET A 19 -0.86 -3.14 -0.22
CA MET A 19 -1.19 -2.10 -1.20
C MET A 19 -0.83 -0.69 -0.70
N ILE A 20 -1.04 -0.38 0.58
CA ILE A 20 -0.65 0.90 1.18
C ILE A 20 0.87 1.14 1.14
N GLU A 21 1.68 0.08 1.22
CA GLU A 21 3.14 0.15 1.11
C GLU A 21 3.58 0.30 -0.35
N ALA A 22 2.88 -0.35 -1.29
CA ALA A 22 3.11 -0.22 -2.72
C ALA A 22 2.83 1.21 -3.20
N CYS A 23 1.70 1.81 -2.80
CA CYS A 23 1.39 3.21 -3.09
C CYS A 23 2.48 4.14 -2.53
N ARG A 24 2.91 3.92 -1.28
CA ARG A 24 4.00 4.72 -0.67
C ARG A 24 5.32 4.60 -1.44
N GLN A 25 5.68 3.40 -1.92
CA GLN A 25 6.88 3.21 -2.75
C GLN A 25 6.75 3.96 -4.10
N ALA A 26 5.54 4.01 -4.66
CA ALA A 26 5.20 4.81 -5.84
C ALA A 26 5.02 6.32 -5.55
N GLN A 27 5.40 6.80 -4.36
CA GLN A 27 5.26 8.21 -3.91
C GLN A 27 3.80 8.72 -3.86
N ILE A 28 2.84 7.81 -3.72
CA ILE A 28 1.41 8.12 -3.58
C ILE A 28 0.99 7.89 -2.12
N THR A 29 0.46 8.93 -1.50
CA THR A 29 0.02 8.88 -0.11
C THR A 29 -1.45 8.46 -0.03
N VAL A 30 -1.70 7.34 0.63
CA VAL A 30 -3.07 6.88 0.95
C VAL A 30 -3.38 7.27 2.40
N PRO A 31 -4.44 8.04 2.67
CA PRO A 31 -4.83 8.42 4.02
C PRO A 31 -5.09 7.19 4.91
N HIS A 32 -4.59 7.21 6.14
CA HIS A 32 -4.80 6.13 7.10
C HIS A 32 -4.63 6.62 8.53
N TYR A 33 -5.45 6.10 9.45
CA TYR A 33 -5.25 6.27 10.90
C TYR A 33 -4.82 4.98 11.57
N CYS A 34 -5.36 3.83 11.13
CA CYS A 34 -5.18 2.56 11.85
C CYS A 34 -4.02 1.70 11.34
N TYR A 35 -3.15 2.22 10.46
CA TYR A 35 -2.02 1.48 9.90
C TYR A 35 -0.69 2.08 10.38
N HIS A 36 0.24 1.21 10.77
CA HIS A 36 1.63 1.57 11.04
C HIS A 36 2.53 0.37 10.69
N PRO A 37 3.69 0.56 10.03
CA PRO A 37 4.50 -0.57 9.53
C PRO A 37 4.95 -1.59 10.57
N LYS A 38 5.06 -1.16 11.84
CA LYS A 38 5.48 -2.00 12.98
C LYS A 38 4.32 -2.57 13.81
N LEU A 39 3.06 -2.34 13.43
CA LEU A 39 1.88 -2.81 14.15
C LEU A 39 1.05 -3.77 13.28
N SER A 40 0.06 -4.42 13.88
CA SER A 40 -0.94 -5.17 13.14
C SER A 40 -1.82 -4.24 12.28
N SER A 41 -2.50 -4.81 11.28
CA SER A 41 -3.36 -4.06 10.35
C SER A 41 -4.84 -4.35 10.65
N PRO A 42 -5.48 -3.66 11.62
CA PRO A 42 -6.85 -3.96 12.05
C PRO A 42 -7.94 -3.55 11.06
N GLY A 43 -7.66 -2.62 10.13
CA GLY A 43 -8.64 -2.20 9.11
C GLY A 43 -9.83 -1.36 9.64
N ASN A 44 -9.70 -0.77 10.82
CA ASN A 44 -10.79 -0.02 11.47
C ASN A 44 -11.14 1.30 10.76
N CYS A 45 -10.15 2.01 10.18
CA CYS A 45 -10.39 3.35 9.66
C CYS A 45 -11.03 3.41 8.27
N ARG A 46 -10.99 2.32 7.49
CA ARG A 46 -11.58 2.20 6.14
C ARG A 46 -11.15 3.28 5.12
N MET A 47 -10.04 3.98 5.38
CA MET A 47 -9.52 5.01 4.48
C MET A 47 -8.52 4.48 3.45
N CYS A 48 -7.82 3.39 3.78
CA CYS A 48 -6.76 2.80 2.95
C CYS A 48 -7.20 1.55 2.20
#